data_AF-A0A2W2CRC1-F1
#
_entry.id   AF-A0A2W2CRC1-F1
#
_cell.length_a   1.000
_cell.length_b   1.000
_cell.length_c   1.000
_cell.angle_alpha   90.00
_cell.angle_beta   90.00
_cell.angle_gamma   90.00
#
_symmetry.space_group_name_H-M   'P 1'
#
loop_
_entity.id
_entity.type
_entity.pdbx_description
1 polymer ?
#
loop_
_entity_poly.entity_id
_entity_poly.type
_entity_poly.pdbx_seq_one_letter_code
_entity_poly.pdbx_strand_id
1 'polypeptide(L)'
;MRAAKISWSTGAASLALLALGCAAPDTRVGDAQAIPTSPSASPAVAAEPTGPQADAPPNHADNNGWKQRHELSAADQRTGQRLAAQIRPRLDELRAAGDFAPASTQRALLDLGIKADAIEVTAMRPPIGQEASPPGAVYAVRFADVGCVIGDVRPDRVMVEVTGSAAEFGCLEPFSH
;
A
#
# COMPACT_ATOMS: atom_id res chain seq x y z
N MET A 1 39.52 -21.60 28.10
CA MET A 1 39.93 -20.24 28.53
C MET A 1 41.23 -19.86 27.84
N ARG A 2 41.24 -18.79 27.04
CA ARG A 2 42.45 -18.08 26.58
C ARG A 2 42.09 -16.60 26.48
N ALA A 3 42.91 -15.72 27.03
CA ALA A 3 42.69 -14.27 26.99
C ALA A 3 43.48 -13.63 25.83
N ALA A 4 42.88 -12.64 25.19
CA ALA A 4 43.54 -11.73 24.25
C ALA A 4 43.35 -10.28 24.76
N LYS A 5 44.29 -9.38 24.42
CA LYS A 5 44.46 -8.09 25.11
C LYS A 5 43.74 -6.94 24.40
N ILE A 6 43.38 -5.94 25.18
CA ILE A 6 42.81 -4.65 24.75
C ILE A 6 43.89 -3.78 24.10
N SER A 7 43.53 -3.00 23.08
CA SER A 7 44.21 -1.76 22.72
C SER A 7 43.18 -0.68 22.38
N TRP A 8 43.22 0.45 23.07
CA TRP A 8 42.42 1.64 22.72
C TRP A 8 43.17 2.53 21.72
N SER A 9 42.44 3.23 20.86
CA SER A 9 42.95 4.31 20.02
C SER A 9 42.18 5.60 20.30
N THR A 10 42.79 6.53 21.02
CA THR A 10 42.23 7.87 21.26
C THR A 10 42.51 8.80 20.08
N GLY A 11 41.47 9.37 19.48
CA GLY A 11 41.55 10.50 18.54
C GLY A 11 41.07 11.79 19.19
N ALA A 12 41.77 12.90 18.98
CA ALA A 12 41.50 14.18 19.66
C ALA A 12 40.44 15.04 18.95
N ALA A 13 39.88 16.01 19.69
CA ALA A 13 38.83 16.91 19.22
C ALA A 13 39.36 18.26 18.70
N SER A 14 38.51 18.99 17.97
CA SER A 14 38.63 20.43 17.70
C SER A 14 37.25 21.10 17.77
N LEU A 15 37.17 22.27 18.42
CA LEU A 15 35.96 23.12 18.46
C LEU A 15 36.02 24.20 17.36
N ALA A 16 34.86 24.72 16.94
CA ALA A 16 34.75 25.97 16.19
C ALA A 16 33.44 26.72 16.54
N LEU A 17 33.43 28.03 16.31
CA LEU A 17 32.39 28.98 16.76
C LEU A 17 32.22 30.11 15.73
N LEU A 18 31.17 30.94 15.76
CA LEU A 18 30.16 31.10 16.83
C LEU A 18 28.76 30.62 16.39
N ALA A 19 27.69 31.37 16.10
CA ALA A 19 27.39 32.80 16.19
C ALA A 19 25.92 32.99 16.60
N LEU A 20 25.64 33.96 17.47
CA LEU A 20 24.29 34.37 17.85
C LEU A 20 23.76 35.41 16.85
N GLY A 21 22.48 35.29 16.48
CA GLY A 21 21.70 36.37 15.86
C GLY A 21 20.54 36.74 16.77
N CYS A 22 20.52 37.96 17.29
CA CYS A 22 19.44 38.45 18.16
C CYS A 22 18.29 39.08 17.35
N ALA A 23 17.09 39.10 17.97
CA ALA A 23 15.85 39.48 17.32
C ALA A 23 15.59 41.00 17.25
N ALA A 24 14.72 41.39 16.32
CA ALA A 24 13.81 42.52 16.46
C ALA A 24 12.49 42.19 15.74
N PRO A 25 11.31 42.56 16.28
CA PRO A 25 10.02 42.37 15.61
C PRO A 25 9.69 43.58 14.71
N ASP A 26 9.02 43.33 13.57
CA ASP A 26 8.45 44.39 12.73
C ASP A 26 6.93 44.21 12.61
N THR A 27 6.19 44.83 13.53
CA THR A 27 4.72 44.82 13.53
C THR A 27 4.19 45.81 12.49
N ARG A 28 3.80 45.31 11.30
CA ARG A 28 2.89 46.04 10.41
C ARG A 28 1.44 45.60 10.65
N VAL A 29 0.58 46.61 10.76
CA VAL A 29 -0.88 46.50 10.83
C VAL A 29 -1.42 46.93 9.46
N GLY A 30 -2.46 46.24 8.98
CA GLY A 30 -2.93 46.33 7.59
C GLY A 30 -2.23 45.28 6.70
N ASP A 31 -2.92 44.54 5.82
CA ASP A 31 -4.33 44.65 5.43
C ASP A 31 -4.93 43.32 4.95
N ALA A 32 -6.23 43.33 4.67
CA ALA A 32 -7.01 42.32 3.93
C ALA A 32 -7.15 40.92 4.56
N GLN A 33 -8.34 40.69 5.14
CA GLN A 33 -8.86 39.38 5.52
C GLN A 33 -9.13 38.49 4.27
N ALA A 34 -8.12 37.76 3.82
CA ALA A 34 -8.29 36.74 2.78
C ALA A 34 -8.89 35.46 3.38
N ILE A 35 -10.14 35.14 3.01
CA ILE A 35 -10.75 33.84 3.36
C ILE A 35 -10.01 32.74 2.57
N PRO A 36 -9.50 31.67 3.22
CA PRO A 36 -8.93 30.54 2.51
C PRO A 36 -10.04 29.75 1.81
N THR A 37 -10.26 30.03 0.52
CA THR A 37 -11.17 29.24 -0.32
C THR A 37 -10.68 27.79 -0.35
N SER A 38 -11.49 26.86 0.17
CA SER A 38 -11.18 25.43 0.12
C SER A 38 -10.88 24.98 -1.31
N PRO A 39 -9.84 24.15 -1.54
CA PRO A 39 -9.61 23.57 -2.86
C PRO A 39 -10.84 22.76 -3.27
N SER A 40 -11.40 23.08 -4.43
CA SER A 40 -12.56 22.36 -4.96
C SER A 40 -12.20 20.88 -5.11
N ALA A 41 -12.93 20.00 -4.43
CA ALA A 41 -12.74 18.57 -4.58
C ALA A 41 -13.09 18.19 -6.02
N SER A 42 -12.10 17.69 -6.78
CA SER A 42 -12.36 17.08 -8.08
C SER A 42 -13.44 16.00 -7.90
N PRO A 43 -14.48 15.96 -8.75
CA PRO A 43 -15.48 14.92 -8.64
C PRO A 43 -14.79 13.57 -8.78
N ALA A 44 -14.98 12.69 -7.79
CA ALA A 44 -14.58 11.30 -7.93
C ALA A 44 -15.31 10.74 -9.15
N VAL A 45 -14.55 10.21 -10.11
CA VAL A 45 -15.14 9.53 -11.27
C VAL A 45 -15.76 8.24 -10.75
N ALA A 46 -17.05 8.32 -10.42
CA ALA A 46 -17.85 7.12 -10.22
C ALA A 46 -17.82 6.35 -11.54
N ALA A 47 -17.35 5.10 -11.49
CA ALA A 47 -17.42 4.22 -12.65
C ALA A 47 -18.90 4.05 -13.02
N GLU A 48 -19.28 4.53 -14.20
CA GLU A 48 -20.66 4.42 -14.66
C GLU A 48 -21.01 2.93 -14.81
N PRO A 49 -22.15 2.46 -14.26
CA PRO A 49 -22.49 1.04 -14.31
C PRO A 49 -22.51 0.57 -15.75
N THR A 50 -21.60 -0.34 -16.10
CA THR A 50 -21.45 -0.81 -17.48
C THR A 50 -22.65 -1.69 -17.83
N GLY A 51 -23.68 -1.05 -18.39
CA GLY A 51 -24.83 -1.73 -18.98
C GLY A 51 -24.40 -2.69 -20.08
N PRO A 52 -25.32 -3.55 -20.57
CA PRO A 52 -25.00 -4.57 -21.57
C PRO A 52 -24.29 -3.95 -22.78
N GLN A 53 -22.99 -4.20 -22.87
CA GLN A 53 -22.10 -3.56 -23.83
C GLN A 53 -22.48 -4.03 -25.25
N ALA A 54 -23.03 -3.12 -26.06
CA ALA A 54 -23.78 -3.46 -27.26
C ALA A 54 -23.01 -4.30 -28.30
N ASP A 55 -21.68 -4.15 -28.34
CA ASP A 55 -20.79 -4.86 -29.25
C ASP A 55 -20.10 -6.09 -28.62
N ALA A 56 -20.53 -6.54 -27.44
CA ALA A 56 -19.96 -7.72 -26.80
C ALA A 56 -20.35 -9.01 -27.54
N PRO A 57 -19.40 -9.96 -27.77
CA PRO A 57 -19.71 -11.21 -28.46
C PRO A 57 -20.66 -12.10 -27.63
N PRO A 58 -21.34 -13.08 -28.27
CA PRO A 58 -22.19 -14.03 -27.58
C PRO A 58 -21.49 -14.70 -26.38
N ASN A 59 -22.22 -14.85 -25.29
CA ASN A 59 -21.76 -15.44 -24.02
C ASN A 59 -20.60 -14.68 -23.33
N HIS A 60 -20.28 -13.44 -23.73
CA HIS A 60 -19.20 -12.66 -23.12
C HIS A 60 -19.38 -12.44 -21.61
N ALA A 61 -20.63 -12.26 -21.14
CA ALA A 61 -20.92 -12.12 -19.72
C ALA A 61 -20.56 -13.40 -18.95
N ASP A 62 -21.08 -14.54 -19.41
CA ASP A 62 -20.86 -15.86 -18.79
C ASP A 62 -19.36 -16.23 -18.79
N ASN A 63 -18.67 -16.05 -19.92
CA ASN A 63 -17.24 -16.33 -20.09
C ASN A 63 -16.32 -15.47 -19.20
N ASN A 64 -16.83 -14.35 -18.67
CA ASN A 64 -16.13 -13.48 -17.72
C ASN A 64 -16.77 -13.45 -16.33
N GLY A 65 -17.80 -14.27 -16.06
CA GLY A 65 -18.53 -14.26 -14.78
C GLY A 65 -17.62 -14.53 -13.58
N TRP A 66 -16.62 -15.39 -13.76
CA TRP A 66 -15.59 -15.70 -12.76
C TRP A 66 -14.73 -14.51 -12.32
N LYS A 67 -14.64 -13.45 -13.15
CA LYS A 67 -13.92 -12.20 -12.83
C LYS A 67 -14.76 -11.25 -11.98
N GLN A 68 -16.08 -11.45 -11.91
CA GLN A 68 -16.94 -10.58 -11.14
C GLN A 68 -16.61 -10.71 -9.65
N ARG A 69 -16.39 -9.58 -9.00
CA ARG A 69 -16.10 -9.49 -7.57
C ARG A 69 -17.38 -9.23 -6.81
N HIS A 70 -17.50 -9.80 -5.61
CA HIS A 70 -18.67 -9.58 -4.76
C HIS A 70 -18.82 -8.09 -4.41
N GLU A 71 -20.04 -7.56 -4.50
CA GLU A 71 -20.34 -6.23 -3.97
C GLU A 71 -20.17 -6.22 -2.45
N LEU A 72 -19.43 -5.23 -1.94
CA LEU A 72 -19.26 -5.04 -0.50
C LEU A 72 -20.43 -4.24 0.07
N SER A 73 -20.99 -4.70 1.20
CA SER A 73 -21.95 -3.88 1.93
C SER A 73 -21.26 -2.61 2.45
N ALA A 74 -22.04 -1.56 2.73
CA ALA A 74 -21.49 -0.34 3.31
C ALA A 74 -20.79 -0.58 4.68
N ALA A 75 -21.10 -1.67 5.39
CA ALA A 75 -20.41 -2.05 6.63
C ALA A 75 -19.04 -2.72 6.36
N ASP A 76 -18.99 -3.56 5.32
CA ASP A 76 -17.77 -4.26 4.89
C ASP A 76 -16.79 -3.28 4.25
N GLN A 77 -17.27 -2.39 3.38
CA GLN A 77 -16.46 -1.33 2.77
C GLN A 77 -15.78 -0.46 3.84
N ARG A 78 -16.50 -0.04 4.88
CA ARG A 78 -15.90 0.69 6.02
C ARG A 78 -14.88 -0.17 6.79
N THR A 79 -15.04 -1.48 6.80
CA THR A 79 -14.16 -2.41 7.53
C THR A 79 -12.87 -2.67 6.77
N GLY A 80 -12.96 -2.94 5.47
CA GLY A 80 -11.80 -2.98 4.57
C GLY A 80 -11.04 -1.65 4.56
N GLN A 81 -11.73 -0.50 4.56
CA GLN A 81 -11.07 0.81 4.64
C GLN A 81 -10.27 1.02 5.94
N ARG A 82 -10.78 0.57 7.10
CA ARG A 82 -10.02 0.61 8.36
C ARG A 82 -8.79 -0.30 8.31
N LEU A 83 -8.94 -1.49 7.73
CA LEU A 83 -7.84 -2.47 7.59
C LEU A 83 -6.77 -1.98 6.60
N ALA A 84 -7.17 -1.42 5.45
CA ALA A 84 -6.28 -0.78 4.47
C ALA A 84 -5.46 0.36 5.09
N ALA A 85 -6.08 1.19 5.94
CA ALA A 85 -5.41 2.27 6.66
C ALA A 85 -4.39 1.78 7.71
N GLN A 86 -4.55 0.55 8.24
CA GLN A 86 -3.58 -0.08 9.14
C GLN A 86 -2.44 -0.79 8.36
N ILE A 87 -2.77 -1.42 7.22
CA ILE A 87 -1.82 -2.11 6.35
C ILE A 87 -0.86 -1.13 5.69
N ARG A 88 -1.36 -0.01 5.13
CA ARG A 88 -0.55 0.86 4.28
C ARG A 88 0.74 1.37 4.94
N PRO A 89 0.74 1.90 6.18
CA PRO A 89 1.98 2.35 6.82
C PRO A 89 3.06 1.27 6.90
N ARG A 90 2.69 0.00 7.14
CA ARG A 90 3.63 -1.13 7.21
C ARG A 90 4.28 -1.45 5.86
N LEU A 91 3.52 -1.32 4.78
CA LEU A 91 4.05 -1.52 3.42
C LEU A 91 4.92 -0.34 2.97
N ASP A 92 4.55 0.89 3.35
CA ASP A 92 5.37 2.07 3.11
C ASP A 92 6.66 2.07 3.97
N GLU A 93 6.66 1.49 5.18
CA GLU A 93 7.87 1.18 5.98
C GLU A 93 8.80 0.18 5.26
N LEU A 94 8.27 -0.94 4.76
CA LEU A 94 9.05 -1.93 3.99
C LEU A 94 9.66 -1.31 2.72
N ARG A 95 8.87 -0.56 1.96
CA ARG A 95 9.31 0.17 0.76
C ARG A 95 10.41 1.19 1.07
N ALA A 96 10.30 1.93 2.17
CA ALA A 96 11.33 2.88 2.61
C ALA A 96 12.64 2.19 3.04
N ALA A 97 12.56 0.96 3.57
CA ALA A 97 13.73 0.13 3.88
C ALA A 97 14.32 -0.58 2.65
N GLY A 98 13.63 -0.57 1.50
CA GLY A 98 14.01 -1.34 0.31
C GLY A 98 13.76 -2.84 0.43
N ASP A 99 12.96 -3.29 1.40
CA ASP A 99 12.57 -4.70 1.54
C ASP A 99 11.31 -4.99 0.71
N PHE A 100 11.51 -5.79 -0.34
CA PHE A 100 10.48 -6.19 -1.30
C PHE A 100 10.16 -7.70 -1.21
N ALA A 101 10.60 -8.38 -0.15
CA ALA A 101 10.44 -9.82 0.00
C ALA A 101 8.98 -10.19 0.40
N PRO A 102 8.37 -11.21 -0.24
CA PRO A 102 7.07 -11.75 0.18
C PRO A 102 7.03 -12.16 1.65
N ALA A 103 8.12 -12.74 2.17
CA ALA A 103 8.20 -13.16 3.58
C ALA A 103 8.21 -11.96 4.57
N SER A 104 8.76 -10.81 4.18
CA SER A 104 8.72 -9.60 5.00
C SER A 104 7.37 -8.89 4.90
N THR A 105 6.76 -8.89 3.72
CA THR A 105 5.37 -8.43 3.51
C THR A 105 4.40 -9.26 4.36
N GLN A 106 4.51 -10.59 4.34
CA GLN A 106 3.69 -11.48 5.16
C GLN A 106 3.90 -11.24 6.66
N ARG A 107 5.15 -11.04 7.12
CA ARG A 107 5.46 -10.70 8.51
C ARG A 107 4.81 -9.38 8.92
N ALA A 108 4.95 -8.33 8.11
CA ALA A 108 4.38 -7.02 8.39
C ALA A 108 2.84 -7.01 8.47
N LEU A 109 2.16 -7.94 7.78
CA LEU A 109 0.72 -8.20 7.92
C LEU A 109 0.39 -8.99 9.20
N LEU A 110 1.16 -10.03 9.53
CA LEU A 110 1.02 -10.79 10.78
C LEU A 110 1.24 -9.92 12.03
N ASP A 111 2.19 -8.98 11.98
CA ASP A 111 2.50 -8.03 13.07
C ASP A 111 1.38 -7.01 13.34
N LEU A 112 0.37 -6.91 12.46
CA LEU A 112 -0.88 -6.17 12.69
C LEU A 112 -1.95 -7.02 13.41
N GLY A 113 -1.65 -8.27 13.77
CA GLY A 113 -2.61 -9.22 14.35
C GLY A 113 -3.55 -9.86 13.35
N ILE A 114 -3.29 -9.70 12.05
CA ILE A 114 -4.03 -10.37 10.97
C ILE A 114 -3.65 -11.85 11.01
N LYS A 115 -4.64 -12.75 10.94
CA LYS A 115 -4.39 -14.20 11.01
C LYS A 115 -3.73 -14.72 9.72
N ALA A 116 -2.87 -15.73 9.86
CA ALA A 116 -2.17 -16.35 8.74
C ALA A 116 -3.09 -17.00 7.69
N ASP A 117 -4.27 -17.52 8.08
CA ASP A 117 -5.28 -18.11 7.19
C ASP A 117 -6.07 -17.05 6.38
N ALA A 118 -5.99 -15.78 6.77
CA ALA A 118 -6.54 -14.65 6.04
C ALA A 118 -5.54 -13.98 5.09
N ILE A 119 -4.24 -14.32 5.13
CA ILE A 119 -3.18 -13.65 4.39
C ILE A 119 -2.69 -14.52 3.22
N GLU A 120 -2.66 -13.93 2.02
CA GLU A 120 -2.01 -14.48 0.83
C GLU A 120 -0.92 -13.51 0.38
N VAL A 121 0.32 -13.99 0.18
CA VAL A 121 1.42 -13.18 -0.37
C VAL A 121 2.22 -14.00 -1.37
N THR A 122 2.55 -13.38 -2.51
CA THR A 122 3.38 -13.99 -3.56
C THR A 122 4.41 -12.98 -4.08
N ALA A 123 5.47 -13.48 -4.73
CA ALA A 123 6.38 -12.59 -5.48
C ALA A 123 5.67 -12.00 -6.70
N MET A 124 6.12 -10.83 -7.17
CA MET A 124 5.69 -10.32 -8.48
C MET A 124 5.95 -11.38 -9.56
N ARG A 125 4.98 -11.61 -10.46
CA ARG A 125 5.18 -12.49 -11.62
C ARG A 125 6.15 -11.83 -12.62
N PRO A 126 7.04 -12.59 -13.30
CA PRO A 126 7.86 -12.04 -14.37
C PRO A 126 6.98 -11.60 -15.56
N PRO A 127 7.38 -10.57 -16.34
CA PRO A 127 6.76 -10.27 -17.63
C PRO A 127 6.86 -11.47 -18.60
N ILE A 128 5.91 -11.56 -19.53
CA ILE A 128 5.95 -12.60 -20.58
C ILE A 128 7.26 -12.49 -21.37
N GLY A 129 7.98 -13.60 -21.51
CA GLY A 129 9.30 -13.66 -22.16
C GLY A 129 10.48 -13.30 -21.25
N GLN A 130 10.28 -13.15 -19.94
CA GLN A 130 11.36 -12.95 -18.96
C GLN A 130 11.34 -14.09 -17.91
N GLU A 131 12.52 -14.52 -17.45
CA GLU A 131 12.64 -15.55 -16.40
C GLU A 131 12.63 -14.94 -14.99
N ALA A 132 13.12 -13.71 -14.83
CA ALA A 132 13.29 -13.07 -13.54
C ALA A 132 12.06 -12.26 -13.11
N SER A 133 11.51 -12.58 -11.94
CA SER A 133 10.54 -11.72 -11.25
C SER A 133 11.12 -10.33 -10.97
N PRO A 134 10.39 -9.22 -11.22
CA PRO A 134 10.80 -7.90 -10.78
C PRO A 134 10.70 -7.79 -9.24
N PRO A 135 11.43 -6.87 -8.59
CA PRO A 135 11.34 -6.67 -7.15
C PRO A 135 9.93 -6.26 -6.70
N GLY A 136 9.36 -7.02 -5.77
CA GLY A 136 8.07 -6.71 -5.15
C GLY A 136 7.36 -7.94 -4.60
N ALA A 137 6.34 -7.68 -3.80
CA ALA A 137 5.36 -8.68 -3.36
C ALA A 137 3.94 -8.21 -3.68
N VAL A 138 3.12 -9.13 -4.18
CA VAL A 138 1.67 -8.98 -4.33
C VAL A 138 1.01 -9.66 -3.13
N TYR A 139 0.03 -9.03 -2.52
CA TYR A 139 -0.66 -9.57 -1.34
C TYR A 139 -2.18 -9.40 -1.42
N ALA A 140 -2.86 -10.23 -0.63
CA ALA A 140 -4.25 -10.03 -0.24
C ALA A 140 -4.47 -10.37 1.24
N VAL A 141 -5.46 -9.72 1.83
CA VAL A 141 -5.99 -10.03 3.16
C VAL A 141 -7.51 -10.17 3.08
N ARG A 142 -8.04 -11.35 3.44
CA ARG A 142 -9.48 -11.58 3.62
C ARG A 142 -10.00 -10.82 4.84
N PHE A 143 -11.18 -10.21 4.72
CA PHE A 143 -11.97 -9.67 5.82
C PHE A 143 -13.47 -9.87 5.55
N ALA A 144 -14.27 -10.08 6.60
CA ALA A 144 -15.61 -10.66 6.45
C ALA A 144 -15.59 -11.96 5.62
N ASP A 145 -16.73 -12.39 5.09
CA ASP A 145 -16.82 -13.64 4.30
C ASP A 145 -16.45 -13.45 2.82
N VAL A 146 -16.52 -12.21 2.30
CA VAL A 146 -16.35 -11.88 0.87
C VAL A 146 -15.44 -10.66 0.60
N GLY A 147 -14.81 -10.09 1.63
CA GLY A 147 -14.00 -8.87 1.50
C GLY A 147 -12.51 -9.14 1.36
N CYS A 148 -11.84 -8.29 0.58
CA CYS A 148 -10.40 -8.37 0.30
C CYS A 148 -9.75 -7.00 0.38
N VAL A 149 -8.68 -6.86 1.16
CA VAL A 149 -7.69 -5.78 0.96
C VAL A 149 -6.57 -6.35 0.10
N ILE A 150 -6.41 -5.86 -1.13
CA ILE A 150 -5.39 -6.33 -2.08
C ILE A 150 -4.35 -5.24 -2.34
N GLY A 151 -3.18 -5.62 -2.87
CA GLY A 151 -2.18 -4.63 -3.26
C GLY A 151 -0.83 -5.19 -3.65
N ASP A 152 0.13 -4.28 -3.83
CA ASP A 152 1.54 -4.58 -4.03
C ASP A 152 2.45 -3.59 -3.30
N VAL A 153 3.63 -4.09 -2.92
CA VAL A 153 4.77 -3.29 -2.45
C VAL A 153 5.93 -3.45 -3.42
N ARG A 154 6.40 -2.34 -3.98
CA ARG A 154 7.42 -2.27 -5.05
C ARG A 154 8.33 -1.05 -4.86
N PRO A 155 9.48 -0.95 -5.55
CA PRO A 155 10.36 0.20 -5.45
C PRO A 155 9.69 1.54 -5.77
N ASP A 156 8.78 1.56 -6.75
CA ASP A 156 8.09 2.77 -7.20
C ASP A 156 6.86 3.13 -6.34
N ARG A 157 6.16 2.14 -5.77
CA ARG A 157 4.84 2.35 -5.14
C ARG A 157 4.52 1.38 -4.01
N VAL A 158 3.55 1.80 -3.20
CA VAL A 158 2.70 0.92 -2.41
C VAL A 158 1.27 1.14 -2.88
N MET A 159 0.61 0.04 -3.27
CA MET A 159 -0.78 -0.02 -3.67
C MET A 159 -1.57 -0.77 -2.58
N VAL A 160 -2.72 -0.21 -2.19
CA VAL A 160 -3.64 -0.81 -1.20
C VAL A 160 -5.05 -0.47 -1.65
N GLU A 161 -5.86 -1.48 -1.95
CA GLU A 161 -7.23 -1.36 -2.46
C GLU A 161 -8.19 -2.21 -1.63
N VAL A 162 -9.45 -1.77 -1.52
CA VAL A 162 -10.54 -2.49 -0.84
C VAL A 162 -11.56 -2.93 -1.88
N THR A 163 -11.78 -4.23 -2.00
CA THR A 163 -12.63 -4.83 -3.03
C THR A 163 -13.24 -6.16 -2.55
N GLY A 164 -14.17 -6.73 -3.30
CA GLY A 164 -14.68 -8.08 -3.04
C GLY A 164 -13.73 -9.18 -3.51
N SER A 165 -13.90 -10.40 -3.01
CA SER A 165 -13.33 -11.58 -3.65
C SER A 165 -13.95 -11.80 -5.04
N ALA A 166 -13.18 -12.33 -5.98
CA ALA A 166 -13.70 -12.88 -7.22
C ALA A 166 -14.53 -14.14 -6.92
N ALA A 167 -15.65 -14.31 -7.63
CA ALA A 167 -16.68 -15.31 -7.32
C ALA A 167 -16.17 -16.76 -7.18
N GLU A 168 -15.11 -17.14 -7.91
CA GLU A 168 -14.58 -18.51 -7.93
C GLU A 168 -13.20 -18.65 -7.27
N PHE A 169 -12.44 -17.57 -7.08
CA PHE A 169 -10.99 -17.62 -6.82
C PHE A 169 -10.50 -16.87 -5.57
N GLY A 170 -11.39 -16.26 -4.79
CA GLY A 170 -10.99 -15.52 -3.60
C GLY A 170 -10.38 -14.16 -3.95
N CYS A 171 -9.31 -13.73 -3.26
CA CYS A 171 -8.85 -12.35 -3.36
C CYS A 171 -7.88 -12.09 -4.52
N LEU A 172 -6.87 -12.97 -4.69
CA LEU A 172 -5.90 -12.89 -5.77
C LEU A 172 -6.37 -13.69 -6.99
N GLU A 173 -6.38 -13.05 -8.17
CA GLU A 173 -6.82 -13.70 -9.39
C GLU A 173 -5.82 -14.79 -9.86
N PRO A 174 -6.33 -15.90 -10.42
CA PRO A 174 -5.51 -16.98 -10.94
C PRO A 174 -4.69 -16.52 -12.15
N PHE A 175 -3.85 -17.40 -12.67
CA PHE A 175 -3.18 -17.13 -13.94
C PHE A 175 -4.04 -17.63 -15.10
N SER A 176 -4.58 -16.69 -15.88
CA SER A 176 -5.22 -16.95 -17.17
C SER A 176 -4.31 -16.53 -18.33
N HIS A 177 -4.26 -17.34 -19.38
CA HIS A 177 -3.57 -17.07 -20.64
C HIS A 177 -4.51 -16.46 -21.69
#